data_AF-A0A498GCK8-F1
#
_entry.id   AF-A0A498GCK8-F1
#
_cell.length_a   1.000
_cell.length_b   1.000
_cell.length_c   1.000
_cell.angle_alpha   90.00
_cell.angle_beta   90.00
_cell.angle_gamma   90.00
#
_symmetry.space_group_name_H-M   'P 1'
#
loop_
_entity.id
_entity.type
_entity.pdbx_description
1 polymer ?
#
loop_
_entity_poly.entity_id
_entity_poly.type
_entity_poly.pdbx_seq_one_letter_code
_entity_poly.pdbx_strand_id
1 'polypeptide(L)'
;MLNLYYVIRGPVTTAITRTREEAMYDEVRKRIVERVPSETYRETDQILPFKHDTSRSTIASAPLPFATGEPRTYAVYVLECLQSGTGPATALSQGVSTASVSRYGDAGGSRRVIYVGMAKRVLDRIDQHLNKPGSEGAYFTALYPPVRILQVGWFNGKEQARDAERLTAGLLEERFPNDFIAYPG
;
A
#
# COMPACT_ATOMS: atom_id res chain seq x y z
N MET A 1 63.13 -4.07 33.91
CA MET A 1 62.03 -3.27 33.32
C MET A 1 60.83 -4.17 33.14
N LEU A 2 59.77 -3.95 33.92
CA LEU A 2 58.50 -4.69 33.83
C LEU A 2 57.56 -3.89 32.90
N ASN A 3 57.17 -4.47 31.78
CA ASN A 3 56.13 -3.92 30.91
C ASN A 3 54.76 -4.27 31.48
N LEU A 4 54.04 -3.25 31.96
CA LEU A 4 52.63 -3.36 32.34
C LEU A 4 51.78 -3.30 31.06
N TYR A 5 51.06 -4.38 30.75
CA TYR A 5 50.00 -4.36 29.75
C TYR A 5 48.67 -4.02 30.43
N TYR A 6 48.09 -2.86 30.10
CA TYR A 6 46.70 -2.56 30.45
C TYR A 6 45.77 -3.10 29.36
N VAL A 7 44.89 -4.04 29.72
CA VAL A 7 43.78 -4.47 28.87
C VAL A 7 42.63 -3.49 29.09
N ILE A 8 42.39 -2.60 28.13
CA ILE A 8 41.20 -1.74 28.11
C ILE A 8 40.02 -2.61 27.69
N ARG A 9 39.20 -3.04 28.66
CA ARG A 9 37.90 -3.66 28.39
C ARG A 9 36.91 -2.57 27.98
N GLY A 10 36.87 -2.24 26.69
CA GLY A 10 35.76 -1.49 26.12
C GLY A 10 34.46 -2.31 26.18
N PRO A 11 33.29 -1.67 26.28
CA PRO A 11 32.02 -2.39 26.17
C PRO A 11 31.96 -3.05 24.79
N VAL A 12 31.67 -4.35 24.78
CA VAL A 12 31.34 -5.09 23.56
C VAL A 12 30.03 -4.48 23.06
N THR A 13 30.10 -3.59 22.09
CA THR A 13 28.93 -3.17 21.33
C THR A 13 28.49 -4.38 20.52
N THR A 14 27.58 -5.18 21.06
CA THR A 14 26.96 -6.28 20.33
C THR A 14 26.20 -5.65 19.17
N ALA A 15 26.81 -5.58 18.00
CA ALA A 15 26.11 -5.24 16.78
C ALA A 15 25.07 -6.34 16.56
N ILE A 16 23.82 -6.07 16.94
CA ILE A 16 22.69 -6.94 16.64
C ILE A 16 22.52 -6.87 15.12
N THR A 17 23.13 -7.81 14.42
CA THR A 17 22.94 -7.97 12.99
C THR A 17 21.53 -8.48 12.78
N ARG A 18 20.58 -7.55 12.58
CA ARG A 18 19.21 -7.90 12.19
C ARG A 18 19.24 -8.70 10.90
N THR A 19 18.38 -9.70 10.81
CA THR A 19 18.23 -10.44 9.55
C THR A 19 17.69 -9.48 8.48
N ARG A 20 17.93 -9.79 7.21
CA ARG A 20 17.38 -9.03 6.09
C ARG A 20 15.84 -8.96 6.16
N GLU A 21 15.21 -10.02 6.65
CA GLU A 21 13.75 -10.10 6.82
C GLU A 21 13.25 -9.17 7.92
N GLU A 22 13.90 -9.15 9.09
CA GLU A 22 13.57 -8.22 10.18
C GLU A 22 13.77 -6.75 9.76
N ALA A 23 14.83 -6.47 9.00
CA ALA A 23 15.08 -5.15 8.47
C ALA A 23 13.97 -4.71 7.49
N MET A 24 13.53 -5.62 6.60
CA MET A 24 12.42 -5.35 5.68
C MET A 24 11.11 -5.13 6.43
N TYR A 25 10.81 -5.99 7.41
CA TYR A 25 9.61 -5.89 8.23
C TYR A 25 9.52 -4.52 8.92
N ASP A 26 10.61 -4.11 9.59
CA ASP A 26 10.69 -2.81 10.26
C ASP A 26 10.61 -1.63 9.28
N GLU A 27 11.24 -1.76 8.11
CA GLU A 27 11.17 -0.74 7.06
C GLU A 27 9.73 -0.57 6.57
N VAL A 28 9.03 -1.65 6.21
CA VAL A 28 7.63 -1.62 5.75
C VAL A 28 6.72 -1.05 6.85
N ARG A 29 6.89 -1.51 8.09
CA ARG A 29 6.09 -1.06 9.23
C ARG A 29 6.20 0.45 9.42
N LYS A 30 7.41 0.98 9.52
CA LYS A 30 7.67 2.41 9.80
C LYS A 30 7.38 3.32 8.60
N ARG A 31 7.71 2.86 7.40
CA ARG A 31 7.60 3.65 6.17
C ARG A 31 6.16 3.70 5.66
N ILE A 32 5.40 2.61 5.80
CA ILE A 32 4.06 2.50 5.25
C ILE A 32 3.02 2.37 6.36
N VAL A 33 3.06 1.24 7.07
CA VAL A 33 1.92 0.78 7.87
C VAL A 33 1.56 1.76 8.95
N GLU A 34 2.52 2.23 9.77
CA GLU A 34 2.29 3.15 10.89
C GLU A 34 1.76 4.52 10.45
N ARG A 35 2.01 4.90 9.20
CA ARG A 35 1.60 6.17 8.60
C ARG A 35 0.24 6.11 7.93
N VAL A 36 -0.33 4.92 7.72
CA VAL A 36 -1.70 4.79 7.26
C VAL A 36 -2.63 5.32 8.36
N PRO A 37 -3.49 6.31 8.05
CA PRO A 37 -4.42 6.88 9.02
C PRO A 37 -5.42 5.82 9.53
N SER A 38 -6.00 6.05 10.71
CA SER A 38 -7.02 5.16 11.27
C SER A 38 -8.43 5.49 10.77
N GLU A 39 -8.69 6.76 10.46
CA GLU A 39 -9.98 7.25 10.00
C GLU A 39 -10.37 6.71 8.62
N THR A 40 -11.68 6.66 8.39
CA THR A 40 -12.25 6.32 7.09
C THR A 40 -12.46 7.57 6.22
N TYR A 41 -12.67 7.39 4.91
CA TYR A 41 -13.06 8.48 4.03
C TYR A 41 -14.39 9.15 4.42
N ARG A 42 -15.20 8.53 5.28
CA ARG A 42 -16.47 9.10 5.76
C ARG A 42 -16.29 9.98 6.99
N GLU A 43 -15.15 9.87 7.67
CA GLU A 43 -14.85 10.54 8.94
C GLU A 43 -13.84 11.68 8.77
N THR A 44 -13.11 11.69 7.66
CA THR A 44 -12.07 12.69 7.38
C THR A 44 -12.64 13.98 6.80
N ASP A 45 -11.98 15.10 7.13
CA ASP A 45 -12.17 16.41 6.49
C ASP A 45 -11.27 16.60 5.27
N GLN A 46 -10.37 15.65 4.99
CA GLN A 46 -9.50 15.70 3.83
C GLN A 46 -10.30 15.60 2.53
N ILE A 47 -9.82 16.32 1.52
CA ILE A 47 -10.33 16.20 0.15
C ILE A 47 -10.15 14.74 -0.30
N LEU A 48 -11.19 14.17 -0.90
CA LEU A 48 -11.19 12.84 -1.50
C LEU A 48 -11.01 12.99 -3.02
N PRO A 49 -9.77 13.18 -3.51
CA PRO A 49 -9.53 13.62 -4.89
C PRO A 49 -10.21 12.72 -5.91
N PHE A 50 -10.07 11.40 -5.76
CA PHE A 50 -10.55 10.44 -6.75
C PHE A 50 -12.05 10.20 -6.69
N LYS A 51 -12.71 10.61 -5.61
CA LYS A 51 -14.17 10.57 -5.52
C LYS A 51 -14.83 11.60 -6.44
N HIS A 52 -14.13 12.71 -6.71
CA HIS A 52 -14.69 13.87 -7.41
C HIS A 52 -14.04 14.15 -8.77
N ASP A 53 -12.77 13.76 -8.95
CA ASP A 53 -12.02 14.01 -10.17
C ASP A 53 -10.97 12.92 -10.43
N THR A 54 -11.03 12.28 -11.60
CA THR A 54 -10.05 11.28 -12.07
C THR A 54 -9.16 11.82 -13.19
N SER A 55 -9.11 13.15 -13.37
CA SER A 55 -8.22 13.80 -14.32
C SER A 55 -6.75 13.50 -14.04
N ARG A 56 -5.91 13.57 -15.08
CA ARG A 56 -4.46 13.38 -14.96
C ARG A 56 -3.81 14.34 -13.95
N SER A 57 -4.31 15.57 -13.84
CA SER A 57 -3.82 16.55 -12.87
C SER A 57 -4.08 16.09 -11.43
N THR A 58 -5.28 15.57 -11.16
CA THR A 58 -5.64 15.07 -9.83
C THR A 58 -4.90 13.78 -9.48
N ILE A 59 -4.71 12.90 -10.47
CA ILE A 59 -3.87 11.71 -10.32
C ILE A 59 -2.41 12.09 -10.05
N ALA A 60 -1.88 13.10 -10.72
CA ALA A 60 -0.50 13.56 -10.54
C ALA A 60 -0.27 14.24 -9.19
N SER A 61 -1.26 14.98 -8.67
CA SER A 61 -1.12 15.72 -7.41
C SER A 61 -1.31 14.84 -6.18
N ALA A 62 -2.21 13.86 -6.21
CA ALA A 62 -2.52 12.99 -5.08
C ALA A 62 -1.30 12.27 -4.45
N PRO A 63 -0.31 11.75 -5.21
CA PRO A 63 0.85 11.09 -4.63
C PRO A 63 1.98 12.05 -4.21
N LEU A 64 1.92 13.35 -4.55
CA LEU A 64 2.98 14.32 -4.23
C LEU A 64 3.33 14.39 -2.74
N PRO A 65 2.38 14.36 -1.79
CA PRO A 65 2.71 14.38 -0.36
C PRO A 65 3.57 13.20 0.11
N PHE A 66 3.65 12.12 -0.69
CA PHE A 66 4.43 10.92 -0.39
C PHE A 66 5.74 10.83 -1.20
N ALA A 67 6.06 11.85 -1.99
CA ALA A 67 7.33 11.94 -2.69
C ALA A 67 8.45 12.29 -1.69
N THR A 68 9.45 11.40 -1.57
CA THR A 68 10.57 11.59 -0.62
C THR A 68 11.82 12.18 -1.26
N GLY A 69 11.87 12.27 -2.60
CA GLY A 69 13.07 12.68 -3.34
C GLY A 69 14.20 11.63 -3.35
N GLU A 70 14.01 10.49 -2.70
CA GLU A 70 14.99 9.39 -2.69
C GLU A 70 15.08 8.73 -4.09
N PRO A 71 16.25 8.22 -4.50
CA PRO A 71 16.46 7.59 -5.82
C PRO A 71 15.90 6.16 -5.87
N ARG A 72 14.70 5.95 -5.34
CA ARG A 72 14.00 4.65 -5.30
C ARG A 72 13.01 4.57 -6.45
N THR A 73 12.88 3.39 -7.07
CA THR A 73 12.22 3.28 -8.38
C THR A 73 10.90 2.53 -8.36
N TYR A 74 10.66 1.69 -7.35
CA TYR A 74 9.39 0.98 -7.18
C TYR A 74 8.66 1.51 -5.96
N ALA A 75 7.36 1.67 -6.06
CA ALA A 75 6.51 2.09 -4.96
C ALA A 75 5.56 0.96 -4.59
N VAL A 76 5.30 0.83 -3.29
CA VAL A 76 4.12 0.18 -2.72
C VAL A 76 3.17 1.29 -2.30
N TYR A 77 1.95 1.27 -2.79
CA TYR A 77 0.92 2.26 -2.50
C TYR A 77 -0.29 1.58 -1.84
N VAL A 78 -0.93 2.32 -0.94
CA VAL A 78 -2.13 1.91 -0.22
C VAL A 78 -3.27 2.84 -0.61
N LEU A 79 -4.35 2.28 -1.11
CA LEU A 79 -5.56 3.01 -1.52
C LEU A 79 -6.70 2.70 -0.57
N GLU A 80 -7.45 3.72 -0.19
CA GLU A 80 -8.80 3.51 0.34
C GLU A 80 -9.77 3.49 -0.82
N CYS A 81 -10.72 2.57 -0.80
CA CYS A 81 -11.72 2.36 -1.82
C CYS A 81 -13.14 2.59 -1.28
N LEU A 82 -14.10 2.85 -2.16
CA LEU A 82 -15.51 2.87 -1.80
C LEU A 82 -15.94 1.50 -1.27
N GLN A 83 -16.73 1.48 -0.19
CA GLN A 83 -17.36 0.25 0.32
C GLN A 83 -18.57 -0.15 -0.54
N SER A 84 -19.29 0.85 -1.06
CA SER A 84 -20.39 0.67 -1.99
C SER A 84 -19.83 0.40 -3.38
N GLY A 85 -19.36 -0.83 -3.57
CA GLY A 85 -18.74 -1.25 -4.81
C GLY A 85 -19.72 -1.27 -5.99
N THR A 86 -19.15 -1.37 -7.19
CA THR A 86 -19.86 -1.79 -8.39
C THR A 86 -20.49 -3.16 -8.14
N GLY A 87 -21.81 -3.24 -8.28
CA GLY A 87 -22.52 -4.51 -8.07
C GLY A 87 -22.00 -5.63 -8.99
N PRO A 88 -22.07 -6.90 -8.56
CA PRO A 88 -21.54 -8.05 -9.31
C PRO A 88 -21.89 -8.07 -10.81
N ALA A 89 -23.16 -7.81 -11.15
CA ALA A 89 -23.62 -7.80 -12.54
C ALA A 89 -22.91 -6.74 -13.39
N THR A 90 -22.74 -5.53 -12.85
CA THR A 90 -22.06 -4.44 -13.55
C THR A 90 -20.56 -4.71 -13.69
N ALA A 91 -19.92 -5.26 -12.65
CA ALA A 91 -18.51 -5.62 -12.70
C ALA A 91 -18.24 -6.71 -13.76
N LEU A 92 -19.09 -7.75 -13.83
CA LEU A 92 -19.00 -8.78 -14.88
C LEU A 92 -19.15 -8.17 -16.28
N SER A 93 -20.08 -7.22 -16.46
CA SER A 93 -20.25 -6.52 -17.75
C SER A 93 -19.03 -5.66 -18.15
N GLN A 94 -18.20 -5.27 -17.17
CA GLN A 94 -16.95 -4.54 -17.37
C GLN A 94 -15.73 -5.48 -17.54
N GLY A 95 -15.96 -6.80 -17.63
CA GLY A 95 -14.91 -7.80 -17.86
C GLY A 95 -14.23 -8.32 -16.59
N VAL A 96 -14.75 -8.00 -15.40
CA VAL A 96 -14.26 -8.59 -14.15
C VAL A 96 -14.55 -10.09 -14.13
N SER A 97 -13.58 -10.90 -13.73
CA SER A 97 -13.78 -12.35 -13.66
C SER A 97 -14.77 -12.74 -12.54
N THR A 98 -15.55 -13.81 -12.76
CA THR A 98 -16.44 -14.39 -11.74
C THR A 98 -15.68 -14.80 -10.48
N ALA A 99 -14.45 -15.29 -10.61
CA ALA A 99 -13.58 -15.63 -9.49
C ALA A 99 -13.23 -14.39 -8.64
N SER A 100 -12.95 -13.24 -9.27
CA SER A 100 -12.71 -11.98 -8.54
C SER A 100 -13.96 -11.46 -7.85
N VAL A 101 -15.13 -11.53 -8.51
CA VAL A 101 -16.41 -11.19 -7.88
C VAL A 101 -16.66 -12.05 -6.65
N SER A 102 -16.46 -13.36 -6.75
CA SER A 102 -16.63 -14.28 -5.62
C SER A 102 -15.62 -14.02 -4.50
N ARG A 103 -14.38 -13.67 -4.83
CA ARG A 103 -13.32 -13.41 -3.84
C ARG A 103 -13.55 -12.13 -3.05
N TYR A 104 -14.12 -11.10 -3.69
CA TYR A 104 -14.20 -9.76 -3.12
C TYR A 104 -15.64 -9.28 -2.86
N GLY A 105 -16.66 -10.08 -3.16
CA GLY A 105 -18.06 -9.68 -3.11
C GLY A 105 -18.53 -9.13 -1.75
N ASP A 106 -17.94 -9.61 -0.66
CA ASP A 106 -18.34 -9.24 0.70
C ASP A 106 -17.53 -8.09 1.31
N ALA A 107 -16.51 -7.58 0.62
CA ALA A 107 -15.63 -6.53 1.14
C ALA A 107 -16.38 -5.24 1.51
N GLY A 108 -17.52 -4.96 0.87
CA GLY A 108 -18.36 -3.80 1.18
C GLY A 108 -18.94 -3.78 2.60
N GLY A 109 -18.96 -4.90 3.31
CA GLY A 109 -19.39 -4.99 4.71
C GLY A 109 -18.34 -4.57 5.74
N SER A 110 -17.07 -4.42 5.34
CA SER A 110 -15.97 -4.07 6.24
C SER A 110 -15.93 -2.58 6.58
N ARG A 111 -15.24 -2.22 7.67
CA ARG A 111 -15.13 -0.82 8.11
C ARG A 111 -14.45 0.07 7.06
N ARG A 112 -13.40 -0.43 6.41
CA ARG A 112 -12.78 0.13 5.21
C ARG A 112 -12.50 -0.95 4.20
N VAL A 113 -12.41 -0.55 2.93
CA VAL A 113 -11.93 -1.39 1.84
C VAL A 113 -10.61 -0.81 1.37
N ILE A 114 -9.53 -1.55 1.56
CA ILE A 114 -8.16 -1.11 1.29
C ILE A 114 -7.54 -1.98 0.20
N TYR A 115 -6.88 -1.33 -0.76
CA TYR A 115 -6.07 -2.01 -1.77
C TYR A 115 -4.60 -1.67 -1.57
N VAL A 116 -3.75 -2.69 -1.56
CA VAL A 116 -2.30 -2.56 -1.60
C VAL A 116 -1.82 -2.99 -2.98
N GLY A 117 -1.02 -2.15 -3.60
CA GLY A 117 -0.44 -2.43 -4.91
C GLY A 117 1.02 -1.98 -4.99
N MET A 118 1.79 -2.55 -5.92
CA MET A 118 3.10 -2.04 -6.30
C MET A 118 3.20 -1.58 -7.75
N ALA A 119 4.04 -0.58 -8.02
CA ALA A 119 4.31 -0.09 -9.37
C ALA A 119 5.65 0.63 -9.48
N LYS A 120 6.28 0.55 -10.67
CA LYS A 120 7.38 1.45 -11.05
C LYS A 120 6.87 2.84 -11.45
N ARG A 121 5.72 2.89 -12.12
CA ARG A 121 5.07 4.11 -12.62
C ARG A 121 3.75 4.29 -11.89
N VAL A 122 3.80 4.87 -10.69
CA VAL A 122 2.62 5.01 -9.80
C VAL A 122 1.50 5.77 -10.49
N LEU A 123 1.80 6.89 -11.17
CA LEU A 123 0.78 7.71 -11.82
C LEU A 123 -0.04 6.91 -12.84
N ASP A 124 0.63 6.20 -13.73
CA ASP A 124 -0.03 5.35 -14.72
C ASP A 124 -0.83 4.24 -14.05
N ARG A 125 -0.33 3.69 -12.95
CA ARG A 125 -1.03 2.62 -12.24
C ARG A 125 -2.31 3.12 -11.56
N ILE A 126 -2.26 4.30 -10.95
CA ILE A 126 -3.45 4.96 -10.37
C ILE A 126 -4.44 5.33 -11.48
N ASP A 127 -3.97 5.84 -12.62
CA ASP A 127 -4.81 6.09 -13.80
C ASP A 127 -5.51 4.81 -14.28
N GLN A 128 -4.81 3.68 -14.33
CA GLN A 128 -5.41 2.39 -14.68
C GLN A 128 -6.48 1.95 -13.68
N HIS A 129 -6.25 2.16 -12.38
CA HIS A 129 -7.24 1.80 -11.35
C HIS A 129 -8.51 2.67 -11.41
N LEU A 130 -8.38 3.94 -11.80
CA LEU A 130 -9.50 4.89 -11.84
C LEU A 130 -10.23 4.91 -13.18
N ASN A 131 -9.48 4.95 -14.29
CA ASN A 131 -10.00 5.24 -15.62
C ASN A 131 -10.06 4.00 -16.54
N LYS A 132 -9.40 2.90 -16.17
CA LYS A 132 -9.44 1.62 -16.91
C LYS A 132 -9.60 0.41 -15.98
N PRO A 133 -10.53 0.46 -15.01
CA PRO A 133 -10.68 -0.64 -14.05
C PRO A 133 -11.07 -1.94 -14.78
N GLY A 134 -10.48 -3.05 -14.37
CA GLY A 134 -10.77 -4.38 -14.91
C GLY A 134 -10.19 -4.72 -16.28
N SER A 135 -9.68 -3.75 -17.05
CA SER A 135 -8.94 -4.03 -18.29
C SER A 135 -7.42 -3.94 -18.06
N GLU A 136 -6.95 -2.76 -17.68
CA GLU A 136 -5.54 -2.50 -17.35
C GLU A 136 -5.33 -2.35 -15.82
N GLY A 137 -6.37 -1.89 -15.11
CA GLY A 137 -6.42 -1.84 -13.65
C GLY A 137 -6.70 -3.20 -13.01
N ALA A 138 -6.68 -3.27 -11.69
CA ALA A 138 -7.07 -4.49 -10.98
C ALA A 138 -8.58 -4.74 -11.08
N TYR A 139 -8.97 -6.02 -11.18
CA TYR A 139 -10.36 -6.44 -11.01
C TYR A 139 -10.96 -5.99 -9.68
N PHE A 140 -10.13 -5.95 -8.63
CA PHE A 140 -10.56 -5.43 -7.32
C PHE A 140 -11.03 -3.98 -7.40
N THR A 141 -10.28 -3.10 -8.04
CA THR A 141 -10.62 -1.66 -8.12
C THR A 141 -11.78 -1.38 -9.08
N ALA A 142 -12.14 -2.34 -9.94
CA ALA A 142 -13.40 -2.29 -10.70
C ALA A 142 -14.62 -2.53 -9.82
N LEU A 143 -14.49 -3.44 -8.85
CA LEU A 143 -15.51 -3.67 -7.84
C LEU A 143 -15.53 -2.54 -6.82
N TYR A 144 -14.38 -2.07 -6.35
CA TYR A 144 -14.27 -1.06 -5.31
C TYR A 144 -13.35 0.07 -5.78
N PRO A 145 -13.91 1.13 -6.42
CA PRO A 145 -13.12 2.23 -6.94
C PRO A 145 -12.35 2.98 -5.84
N PRO A 146 -11.07 3.34 -6.06
CA PRO A 146 -10.29 4.14 -5.12
C PRO A 146 -10.89 5.52 -4.88
N VAL A 147 -10.79 6.03 -3.63
CA VAL A 147 -11.23 7.38 -3.24
C VAL A 147 -10.07 8.30 -2.85
N ARG A 148 -8.99 7.73 -2.29
CA ARG A 148 -7.76 8.45 -1.94
C ARG A 148 -6.58 7.51 -1.80
N ILE A 149 -5.37 8.07 -1.86
CA ILE A 149 -4.13 7.40 -1.48
C ILE A 149 -3.94 7.60 0.02
N LEU A 150 -3.73 6.50 0.76
CA LEU A 150 -3.44 6.53 2.19
C LEU A 150 -1.94 6.67 2.46
N GLN A 151 -1.12 5.99 1.66
CA GLN A 151 0.33 6.04 1.79
C GLN A 151 1.06 5.50 0.55
N VAL A 152 2.28 5.97 0.30
CA VAL A 152 3.22 5.41 -0.67
C VAL A 152 4.59 5.20 -0.02
N GLY A 153 5.13 3.99 -0.11
CA GLY A 153 6.50 3.65 0.29
C GLY A 153 7.35 3.25 -0.90
N TRP A 154 8.54 3.85 -1.03
CA TRP A 154 9.44 3.59 -2.15
C TRP A 154 10.53 2.57 -1.80
N PHE A 155 10.93 1.74 -2.76
CA PHE A 155 11.90 0.64 -2.68
C PHE A 155 12.83 0.60 -3.90
N ASN A 156 13.99 -0.02 -3.75
CA ASN A 156 15.08 0.04 -4.74
C ASN A 156 14.85 -0.88 -5.95
N GLY A 157 14.09 -1.97 -5.76
CA GLY A 157 13.92 -2.99 -6.80
C GLY A 157 12.56 -3.66 -6.75
N LYS A 158 12.24 -4.33 -7.85
CA LYS A 158 10.95 -5.03 -8.05
C LYS A 158 10.71 -6.11 -7.00
N GLU A 159 11.72 -6.94 -6.73
CA GLU A 159 11.60 -8.02 -5.74
C GLU A 159 11.38 -7.46 -4.34
N GLN A 160 12.16 -6.44 -3.97
CA GLN A 160 11.99 -5.75 -2.70
C GLN A 160 10.58 -5.16 -2.54
N ALA A 161 10.05 -4.53 -3.59
CA ALA A 161 8.71 -3.97 -3.59
C ALA A 161 7.62 -5.04 -3.53
N ARG A 162 7.82 -6.20 -4.16
CA ARG A 162 6.90 -7.34 -4.08
C ARG A 162 6.85 -7.91 -2.66
N ASP A 163 8.00 -8.12 -2.04
CA ASP A 163 8.06 -8.58 -0.64
C ASP A 163 7.41 -7.55 0.29
N ALA A 164 7.66 -6.27 0.05
CA ALA A 164 7.06 -5.17 0.79
C ALA A 164 5.55 -5.05 0.59
N GLU A 165 5.02 -5.30 -0.61
CA GLU A 165 3.57 -5.32 -0.89
C GLU A 165 2.88 -6.40 -0.05
N ARG A 166 3.42 -7.62 -0.06
CA ARG A 166 2.91 -8.74 0.75
C ARG A 166 2.97 -8.45 2.25
N LEU A 167 4.11 -7.93 2.74
CA LEU A 167 4.27 -7.56 4.14
C LEU A 167 3.34 -6.41 4.54
N THR A 168 3.14 -5.43 3.67
CA THR A 168 2.23 -4.31 3.90
C THR A 168 0.81 -4.81 4.09
N ALA A 169 0.33 -5.73 3.24
CA ALA A 169 -0.99 -6.30 3.36
C ALA A 169 -1.19 -7.01 4.71
N GLY A 170 -0.29 -7.94 5.07
CA GLY A 170 -0.41 -8.68 6.35
C GLY A 170 -0.32 -7.77 7.58
N LEU A 171 0.58 -6.78 7.57
CA LEU A 171 0.69 -5.82 8.66
C LEU A 171 -0.52 -4.88 8.80
N LEU A 172 -1.19 -4.56 7.68
CA LEU A 172 -2.43 -3.80 7.71
C LEU A 172 -3.60 -4.64 8.24
N GLU A 173 -3.66 -5.92 7.89
CA GLU A 173 -4.63 -6.87 8.45
C GLU A 173 -4.46 -6.97 9.98
N GLU A 174 -3.23 -7.08 10.48
CA GLU A 174 -2.92 -7.08 11.92
C GLU A 174 -3.32 -5.77 12.60
N ARG A 175 -3.00 -4.62 11.98
CA ARG A 175 -3.25 -3.29 12.57
C ARG A 175 -4.73 -2.91 12.55
N PHE A 176 -5.46 -3.33 11.51
CA PHE A 176 -6.85 -2.94 11.27
C PHE A 176 -7.73 -4.17 11.01
N PRO A 177 -8.03 -4.98 12.04
CA PRO A 177 -8.69 -6.29 11.88
C PRO A 177 -10.15 -6.20 11.37
N ASN A 178 -10.75 -5.01 11.38
CA ASN A 178 -12.11 -4.78 10.88
C ASN A 178 -12.15 -4.21 9.45
N ASP A 179 -10.97 -3.97 8.84
CA ASP A 179 -10.85 -3.50 7.47
C ASP A 179 -10.65 -4.69 6.53
N PHE A 180 -11.13 -4.57 5.29
CA PHE A 180 -10.82 -5.52 4.23
C PHE A 180 -9.55 -5.08 3.51
N ILE A 181 -8.54 -5.96 3.44
CA ILE A 181 -7.28 -5.68 2.74
C ILE A 181 -7.18 -6.57 1.51
N ALA A 182 -7.03 -5.96 0.33
CA ALA A 182 -6.80 -6.66 -0.92
C ALA A 182 -5.40 -6.36 -1.46
N TYR A 183 -4.74 -7.38 -1.99
CA TYR A 183 -3.50 -7.23 -2.75
C TYR A 183 -3.44 -8.34 -3.83
N PRO A 184 -2.75 -8.09 -4.96
CA PRO A 184 -2.76 -9.01 -6.10
C PRO A 184 -2.00 -10.32 -5.86
N GLY A 185 -0.88 -10.27 -5.12
CA GLY A 185 0.04 -11.41 -4.93
C GLY A 185 1.14 -11.46 -5.99
#